data_AF-A0A3D0LD20-F1
#
_entry.id   AF-A0A3D0LD20-F1
#
_cell.length_a   1.000
_cell.length_b   1.000
_cell.length_c   1.000
_cell.angle_alpha   90.00
_cell.angle_beta   90.00
_cell.angle_gamma   90.00
#
_symmetry.space_group_name_H-M   'P 1'
#
loop_
_entity.id
_entity.type
_entity.pdbx_description
1 polymer ?
#
loop_
_entity_poly.entity_id
_entity_poly.type
_entity_poly.pdbx_seq_one_letter_code
_entity_poly.pdbx_strand_id
1 'polypeptide(L)'
;MKTALENCIALSDLDNPQANPEKLMEAMETYRKQAELYHKNRKGLIFGPGSDAGKVRLQEAKNATLELPAKIEEMKKTIGLVTNPGASNASMATLAEQAMVEARNNGMDTFSIHSFEGKFSVEYLEAAAKDYMRQNRIEITTQSIADLSLDDEFIDIVSKYPSDYVRRYTEYNAAKEALQTYYRGLMEDQSLSEEQKKHAIDMLSDRELSENASKLAENPEFLKVYKENGSLFPVAWARRAKAEAYLTQKNGTKPTAEEIKELSENKVFKMIVDKNPSNYAQKWDENEKKAEELGEKYKKELENMTYGLADYDSGLLGYVFNDYDPDSSPNPKFEEEMKKLKAIKKANKAEKYRIFEARENLEDIEDPAERQKAEEQLNKDADALEKSVKNFKNARNAAIKEHLLPEYVAKVAFLQATQNPRTKNNICRLMATEMEQEKNITASILKNIKKPENKALLNDKNLTNMLLNGEIVDKAVPGVSKLEPKKAAVNRKQPQKNVQAGGMGLH
;
A
#
# COMPACT_ATOMS: atom_id res chain seq x y z
N MET A 1 8.33 56.40 -25.65
CA MET A 1 6.85 56.39 -25.53
C MET A 1 6.27 55.03 -25.90
N LYS A 2 6.29 54.59 -27.17
CA LYS A 2 5.70 53.29 -27.60
C LYS A 2 6.15 52.09 -26.74
N THR A 3 7.46 51.89 -26.58
CA THR A 3 8.01 50.81 -25.74
C THR A 3 7.58 50.90 -24.27
N ALA A 4 7.39 52.12 -23.75
CA ALA A 4 6.90 52.29 -22.38
C ALA A 4 5.41 51.90 -22.25
N LEU A 5 4.60 52.18 -23.28
CA LEU A 5 3.21 51.73 -23.35
C LEU A 5 3.12 50.20 -23.48
N GLU A 6 3.95 49.59 -24.35
CA GLU A 6 4.03 48.13 -24.50
C GLU A 6 4.38 47.45 -23.16
N ASN A 7 5.29 48.04 -22.38
CA ASN A 7 5.60 47.56 -21.03
C ASN A 7 4.43 47.70 -20.04
N CYS A 8 3.67 48.81 -20.10
CA CYS A 8 2.44 48.93 -19.30
C CYS A 8 1.42 47.84 -19.65
N ILE A 9 1.24 47.56 -20.94
CA ILE A 9 0.30 46.53 -21.42
C ILE A 9 0.75 45.15 -20.92
N ALA A 10 2.03 44.81 -21.11
CA ALA A 10 2.57 43.53 -20.66
C ALA A 10 2.45 43.33 -19.14
N LEU A 11 2.62 44.38 -18.34
CA LEU A 11 2.50 44.31 -16.88
C LEU A 11 1.07 44.46 -16.36
N SER A 12 0.12 44.81 -17.24
CA SER A 12 -1.32 44.78 -16.92
C SER A 12 -1.97 43.41 -17.18
N ASP A 13 -1.26 42.52 -17.88
CA ASP A 13 -1.68 41.15 -18.13
C ASP A 13 -1.56 40.32 -16.85
N LEU A 14 -2.69 39.76 -16.41
CA LEU A 14 -2.78 38.96 -15.18
C LEU A 14 -2.06 37.62 -15.30
N ASP A 15 -1.88 37.11 -16.53
CA ASP A 15 -1.19 35.85 -16.78
C ASP A 15 0.34 36.01 -16.86
N ASN A 16 0.83 37.26 -16.85
CA ASN A 16 2.27 37.53 -16.84
C ASN A 16 2.85 37.31 -15.43
N PRO A 17 3.75 36.32 -15.23
CA PRO A 17 4.31 36.01 -13.92
C PRO A 17 5.21 37.14 -13.37
N GLN A 18 5.57 38.12 -14.20
CA GLN A 18 6.33 39.30 -13.82
C GLN A 18 5.45 40.50 -13.48
N ALA A 19 4.13 40.44 -13.71
CA ALA A 19 3.18 41.49 -13.41
C ALA A 19 2.93 41.59 -11.91
N ASN A 20 3.28 42.74 -11.34
CA ASN A 20 2.92 43.12 -9.98
C ASN A 20 2.59 44.62 -9.93
N PRO A 21 1.86 45.08 -8.90
CA PRO A 21 1.43 46.47 -8.81
C PRO A 21 2.58 47.47 -8.84
N GLU A 22 3.71 47.15 -8.20
CA GLU A 22 4.87 48.02 -8.13
C GLU A 22 5.50 48.25 -9.51
N LYS A 23 5.77 47.18 -10.26
CA LYS A 23 6.28 47.23 -11.63
C LYS A 23 5.31 47.89 -12.59
N LEU A 24 4.01 47.62 -12.47
CA LEU A 24 3.00 48.28 -13.30
C LEU A 24 2.97 49.79 -13.03
N MET A 25 3.03 50.20 -11.77
CA MET A 25 3.09 51.60 -11.36
C MET A 25 4.36 52.29 -11.89
N GLU A 26 5.52 51.65 -11.78
CA GLU A 26 6.78 52.15 -12.36
C GLU A 26 6.72 52.29 -13.88
N ALA A 27 6.10 51.31 -14.56
CA ALA A 27 5.88 51.35 -16.00
C ALA A 27 4.94 52.50 -16.39
N MET A 28 3.85 52.71 -15.65
CA MET A 28 2.91 53.83 -15.85
C MET A 28 3.60 55.18 -15.66
N GLU A 29 4.44 55.33 -14.64
CA GLU A 29 5.21 56.55 -14.40
C GLU A 29 6.27 56.79 -15.50
N THR A 30 6.90 55.72 -15.98
CA THR A 30 7.82 55.78 -17.13
C THR A 30 7.08 56.19 -18.40
N TYR A 31 5.91 55.61 -18.66
CA TYR A 31 5.08 55.98 -19.81
C TYR A 31 4.63 57.44 -19.72
N ARG A 32 4.19 57.90 -18.56
CA ARG A 32 3.83 59.31 -18.31
C ARG A 32 4.97 60.26 -18.64
N LYS A 33 6.18 60.03 -18.12
CA LYS A 33 7.37 60.86 -18.41
C LYS A 33 7.72 60.87 -19.90
N GLN A 34 7.60 59.72 -20.55
CA GLN A 34 7.86 59.59 -21.99
C GLN A 34 6.79 60.28 -22.85
N ALA A 35 5.52 60.24 -22.41
CA ALA A 35 4.42 60.96 -23.03
C ALA A 35 4.59 62.48 -22.87
N GLU A 36 4.97 62.95 -21.68
CA GLU A 36 5.24 64.37 -21.42
C GLU A 36 6.36 64.91 -22.32
N LEU A 37 7.48 64.18 -22.41
CA LEU A 37 8.60 64.53 -23.29
C LEU A 37 8.17 64.57 -24.76
N TYR A 38 7.41 63.56 -25.21
CA TYR A 38 6.89 63.50 -26.58
C TYR A 38 5.96 64.68 -26.87
N HIS A 39 5.03 64.97 -25.96
CA HIS A 39 4.08 66.06 -26.10
C HIS A 39 4.78 67.42 -26.12
N LYS A 40 5.74 67.68 -25.22
CA LYS A 40 6.54 68.91 -25.19
C LYS A 40 7.31 69.12 -26.50
N ASN A 41 7.97 68.08 -27.00
CA ASN A 41 8.80 68.16 -28.21
C ASN A 41 7.98 68.31 -29.50
N ARG A 42 6.73 67.82 -29.52
CA ARG A 42 5.89 67.79 -30.73
C ARG A 42 4.83 68.89 -30.77
N LYS A 43 4.42 69.44 -29.62
CA LYS A 43 3.49 70.58 -29.54
C LYS A 43 4.15 71.91 -29.95
N GLY A 44 5.46 72.04 -29.82
CA GLY A 44 6.23 73.25 -30.16
C GLY A 44 6.65 73.40 -31.63
N LEU A 45 6.28 72.46 -32.50
CA LEU A 45 6.50 72.58 -33.95
C LEU A 45 5.37 73.44 -34.54
N ILE A 46 5.70 74.45 -35.36
CA ILE A 46 4.78 75.47 -35.89
C ILE A 46 3.52 74.89 -36.57
N PHE A 47 3.57 73.66 -37.07
CA PHE A 47 2.43 72.96 -37.71
C PHE A 47 1.98 71.67 -36.99
N GLY A 48 2.55 71.35 -35.81
CA GLY A 48 2.32 70.06 -35.14
C GLY A 48 2.71 68.86 -36.03
N PRO A 49 2.31 67.63 -35.67
CA PRO A 49 2.49 66.48 -36.54
C PRO A 49 1.54 66.53 -37.74
N GLY A 50 2.10 66.52 -38.96
CA GLY A 50 1.34 66.63 -40.22
C GLY A 50 0.50 65.40 -40.60
N SER A 51 0.81 64.22 -40.03
CA SER A 51 0.04 62.99 -40.23
C SER A 51 -1.04 62.80 -39.16
N ASP A 52 -2.19 62.24 -39.51
CA ASP A 52 -3.27 61.95 -38.54
C ASP A 52 -2.83 60.98 -37.44
N ALA A 53 -2.03 59.95 -37.78
CA ALA A 53 -1.41 59.07 -36.79
C ALA A 53 -0.53 59.83 -35.78
N GLY A 54 0.15 60.88 -36.23
CA GLY A 54 0.95 61.74 -35.37
C GLY A 54 0.10 62.64 -34.47
N LYS A 55 -1.04 63.14 -34.95
CA LYS A 55 -2.01 63.90 -34.14
C LYS A 55 -2.64 63.04 -33.05
N VAL A 56 -3.03 61.81 -33.38
CA VAL A 56 -3.55 60.83 -32.41
C VAL A 56 -2.52 60.55 -31.31
N ARG A 57 -1.26 60.27 -31.68
CA ARG A 57 -0.18 60.04 -30.69
C ARG A 57 0.09 61.27 -29.83
N LEU A 58 -0.01 62.48 -30.37
CA LEU A 58 0.15 63.71 -29.60
C LEU A 58 -0.99 63.90 -28.59
N GLN A 59 -2.21 63.56 -28.98
CA GLN A 59 -3.38 63.60 -28.09
C GLN A 59 -3.30 62.51 -27.01
N GLU A 60 -2.88 61.30 -27.37
CA GLU A 60 -2.63 60.22 -26.42
C GLU A 60 -1.57 60.62 -25.39
N ALA A 61 -0.47 61.23 -25.84
CA ALA A 61 0.57 61.73 -24.95
C ALA A 61 0.06 62.83 -24.00
N LYS A 62 -0.84 63.70 -24.48
CA LYS A 62 -1.52 64.70 -23.66
C LYS A 62 -2.41 64.05 -22.59
N ASN A 63 -3.25 63.08 -22.99
CA ASN A 63 -4.15 62.37 -22.08
C ASN A 63 -3.37 61.59 -21.02
N ALA A 64 -2.31 60.88 -21.42
CA ALA A 64 -1.42 60.17 -20.49
C ALA A 64 -0.81 61.11 -19.43
N THR A 65 -0.45 62.34 -19.82
CA THR A 65 0.10 63.34 -18.89
C THR A 65 -0.95 63.83 -17.88
N LEU A 66 -2.23 63.90 -18.28
CA LEU A 66 -3.33 64.39 -17.45
C LEU A 66 -3.93 63.31 -16.54
N GLU A 67 -4.12 62.10 -17.07
CA GLU A 67 -4.90 61.05 -16.41
C GLU A 67 -4.06 60.10 -15.56
N LEU A 68 -2.84 59.77 -15.99
CA LEU A 68 -2.01 58.80 -15.28
C LEU A 68 -1.60 59.22 -13.86
N PRO A 69 -1.33 60.51 -13.54
CA PRO A 69 -1.04 60.90 -12.16
C PRO A 69 -2.10 60.44 -11.16
N ALA A 70 -3.39 60.64 -11.48
CA ALA A 70 -4.48 60.27 -10.60
C ALA A 70 -4.58 58.74 -10.43
N LYS A 71 -4.42 57.99 -11.53
CA LYS A 71 -4.45 56.52 -11.52
C LYS A 71 -3.26 55.91 -10.76
N ILE A 72 -2.08 56.53 -10.86
CA ILE A 72 -0.89 56.13 -10.10
C ILE A 72 -1.11 56.36 -8.59
N GLU A 73 -1.66 57.51 -8.21
CA GLU A 73 -1.97 57.80 -6.80
C GLU A 73 -3.07 56.90 -6.23
N GLU A 74 -4.07 56.54 -7.02
CA GLU A 74 -5.09 55.56 -6.64
C GLU A 74 -4.46 54.18 -6.40
N MET A 75 -3.59 53.72 -7.31
CA MET A 75 -2.89 52.45 -7.17
C MET A 75 -1.96 52.42 -5.95
N LYS A 76 -1.28 53.52 -5.63
CA LYS A 76 -0.49 53.66 -4.39
C LYS A 76 -1.34 53.47 -3.14
N LYS A 77 -2.55 54.04 -3.12
CA LYS A 77 -3.49 53.87 -2.00
C LYS A 77 -3.93 52.41 -1.87
N THR A 78 -4.24 51.75 -2.98
CA THR A 78 -4.65 50.33 -2.99
C THR A 78 -3.52 49.41 -2.50
N ILE A 79 -2.28 49.65 -2.92
CA ILE A 79 -1.10 48.90 -2.43
C ILE A 79 -0.90 49.14 -0.93
N GLY A 80 -1.06 50.40 -0.47
CA GLY A 80 -0.91 50.78 0.93
C GLY A 80 -2.00 50.26 1.88
N LEU A 81 -3.13 49.77 1.35
CA LEU A 81 -4.20 49.14 2.15
C LEU A 81 -3.89 47.67 2.50
N VAL A 82 -2.93 47.04 1.80
CA VAL A 82 -2.48 45.68 2.14
C VAL A 82 -1.43 45.79 3.23
N THR A 83 -1.76 45.35 4.44
CA THR A 83 -0.97 45.56 5.67
C THR A 83 0.38 44.84 5.71
N ASN A 84 0.77 44.15 4.64
CA ASN A 84 1.90 43.23 4.61
C ASN A 84 3.06 43.76 3.73
N PRO A 85 4.29 43.94 4.26
CA PRO A 85 5.43 44.50 3.51
C PRO A 85 5.86 43.71 2.27
N GLY A 86 5.43 42.44 2.15
CA GLY A 86 5.69 41.60 0.97
C GLY A 86 4.66 41.74 -0.16
N ALA A 87 3.58 42.49 0.04
CA ALA A 87 2.47 42.61 -0.89
C ALA A 87 2.83 43.34 -2.20
N SER A 88 3.71 44.35 -2.17
CA SER A 88 4.05 45.14 -3.36
C SER A 88 4.71 44.31 -4.48
N ASN A 89 5.39 43.23 -4.10
CA ASN A 89 6.10 42.32 -5.00
C ASN A 89 5.30 41.05 -5.36
N ALA A 90 4.17 40.81 -4.70
CA ALA A 90 3.31 39.67 -5.00
C ALA A 90 2.60 39.87 -6.35
N SER A 91 2.30 38.77 -7.03
CA SER A 91 1.50 38.84 -8.26
C SER A 91 0.12 39.44 -7.98
N MET A 92 -0.50 40.05 -8.99
CA MET A 92 -1.86 40.59 -8.87
C MET A 92 -2.87 39.52 -8.38
N ALA A 93 -2.71 38.26 -8.84
CA ALA A 93 -3.54 37.14 -8.42
C ALA A 93 -3.37 36.82 -6.92
N THR A 94 -2.12 36.79 -6.43
CA THR A 94 -1.83 36.53 -5.02
C THR A 94 -2.40 37.61 -4.11
N LEU A 95 -2.37 38.88 -4.55
CA LEU A 95 -2.95 39.98 -3.80
C LEU A 95 -4.47 39.94 -3.75
N ALA A 96 -5.11 39.56 -4.85
CA ALA A 96 -6.56 39.34 -4.89
C ALA A 96 -6.97 38.22 -3.92
N GLU A 97 -6.25 37.10 -3.92
CA GLU A 97 -6.48 35.99 -2.99
C GLU A 97 -6.29 36.41 -1.53
N GLN A 98 -5.21 37.13 -1.21
CA GLN A 98 -4.97 37.64 0.14
C GLN A 98 -6.04 38.62 0.61
N ALA A 99 -6.48 39.53 -0.26
CA ALA A 99 -7.56 40.47 0.05
C ALA A 99 -8.90 39.76 0.28
N MET A 100 -9.21 38.72 -0.49
CA MET A 100 -10.39 37.89 -0.29
C MET A 100 -10.32 37.11 1.05
N VAL A 101 -9.14 36.57 1.40
CA VAL A 101 -8.92 35.88 2.67
C VAL A 101 -9.01 36.82 3.86
N GLU A 102 -8.44 38.03 3.77
CA GLU A 102 -8.49 39.04 4.83
C GLU A 102 -9.91 39.59 5.02
N ALA A 103 -10.67 39.81 3.94
CA ALA A 103 -12.08 40.19 4.00
C ALA A 103 -12.93 39.09 4.68
N ARG A 104 -12.68 37.81 4.36
CA ARG A 104 -13.33 36.66 4.99
C ARG A 104 -13.02 36.56 6.48
N ASN A 105 -11.76 36.77 6.87
CA ASN A 105 -11.33 36.68 8.27
C ASN A 105 -11.88 37.82 9.15
N ASN A 106 -12.20 38.97 8.55
CA ASN A 106 -12.80 40.12 9.24
C ASN A 106 -14.33 40.06 9.35
N GLY A 107 -14.96 38.93 9.01
CA GLY A 107 -16.41 38.75 9.14
C GLY A 107 -17.22 39.61 8.17
N MET A 108 -16.62 40.05 7.06
CA MET A 108 -17.38 40.65 5.96
C MET A 108 -18.07 39.53 5.16
N ASP A 109 -19.23 39.07 5.65
CA ASP A 109 -20.14 38.13 4.96
C ASP A 109 -20.83 38.75 3.71
N THR A 110 -20.33 39.88 3.20
CA THR A 110 -20.98 40.67 2.13
C THR A 110 -20.17 40.75 0.84
N PHE A 111 -19.29 39.79 0.60
CA PHE A 111 -18.94 39.43 -0.78
C PHE A 111 -19.75 38.22 -1.24
N SER A 112 -21.07 38.37 -1.25
CA SER A 112 -21.93 37.53 -2.09
C SER A 112 -21.88 38.07 -3.52
N ILE A 113 -22.22 37.25 -4.51
CA ILE A 113 -22.35 37.64 -5.92
C ILE A 113 -23.09 38.99 -6.13
N HIS A 114 -23.96 39.39 -5.20
CA HIS A 114 -24.68 40.68 -5.27
C HIS A 114 -23.78 41.92 -5.09
N SER A 115 -22.63 41.83 -4.41
CA SER A 115 -21.66 42.95 -4.35
C SER A 115 -20.70 42.99 -5.54
N PHE A 116 -20.83 42.03 -6.47
CA PHE A 116 -20.13 41.96 -7.75
C PHE A 116 -21.08 41.97 -8.94
N GLU A 117 -22.32 42.45 -8.80
CA GLU A 117 -23.23 42.67 -9.93
C GLU A 117 -22.50 43.45 -11.04
N GLY A 118 -22.11 42.73 -12.10
CA GLY A 118 -21.41 43.27 -13.27
C GLY A 118 -19.90 42.97 -13.41
N LYS A 119 -19.23 42.22 -12.53
CA LYS A 119 -17.77 41.92 -12.70
C LYS A 119 -17.44 40.55 -13.30
N PHE A 120 -18.31 39.54 -13.15
CA PHE A 120 -18.21 38.27 -13.85
C PHE A 120 -19.37 38.17 -14.83
N SER A 121 -19.16 38.70 -16.03
CA SER A 121 -20.19 38.70 -17.06
C SER A 121 -20.52 37.26 -17.51
N VAL A 122 -21.67 37.07 -18.16
CA VAL A 122 -22.00 35.79 -18.78
C VAL A 122 -20.89 35.37 -19.75
N GLU A 123 -20.27 36.31 -20.47
CA GLU A 123 -19.14 36.00 -21.34
C GLU A 123 -17.91 35.49 -20.59
N TYR A 124 -17.66 35.99 -19.36
CA TYR A 124 -16.57 35.48 -18.52
C TYR A 124 -16.85 34.05 -18.05
N LEU A 125 -18.06 33.76 -17.56
CA LEU A 125 -18.45 32.42 -17.13
C LEU A 125 -18.43 31.41 -18.29
N GLU A 126 -18.89 31.81 -19.47
CA GLU A 126 -18.76 31.00 -20.67
C GLU A 126 -17.30 30.75 -21.06
N ALA A 127 -16.43 31.76 -20.94
CA ALA A 127 -15.00 31.63 -21.22
C ALA A 127 -14.33 30.67 -20.24
N ALA A 128 -14.64 30.80 -18.94
CA ALA A 128 -14.16 29.90 -17.89
C ALA A 128 -14.65 28.46 -18.11
N ALA A 129 -15.93 28.28 -18.47
CA ALA A 129 -16.49 26.96 -18.80
C ALA A 129 -15.78 26.32 -19.99
N LYS A 130 -15.58 27.09 -21.08
CA LYS A 130 -14.83 26.63 -22.27
C LYS A 130 -13.41 26.24 -21.91
N ASP A 131 -12.72 27.02 -21.08
CA ASP A 131 -11.35 26.73 -20.64
C ASP A 131 -11.29 25.45 -19.79
N TYR A 132 -12.16 25.31 -18.78
CA TYR A 132 -12.27 24.10 -17.98
C TYR A 132 -12.50 22.84 -18.85
N MET A 133 -13.42 22.92 -19.81
CA MET A 133 -13.73 21.81 -20.72
C MET A 133 -12.54 21.43 -21.60
N ARG A 134 -11.81 22.42 -22.15
CA ARG A 134 -10.58 22.14 -22.94
C ARG A 134 -9.55 21.40 -22.11
N GLN A 135 -9.28 21.86 -20.89
CA GLN A 135 -8.25 21.28 -20.02
C GLN A 135 -8.61 19.86 -19.58
N ASN A 136 -9.91 19.57 -19.39
CA ASN A 136 -10.41 18.25 -19.00
C ASN A 136 -10.86 17.36 -20.18
N ARG A 137 -10.63 17.79 -21.43
CA ARG A 137 -11.01 17.06 -22.66
C ARG A 137 -12.50 16.71 -22.74
N ILE A 138 -13.35 17.59 -22.23
CA ILE A 138 -14.80 17.50 -22.31
C ILE A 138 -15.25 18.10 -23.65
N GLU A 139 -16.27 17.51 -24.26
CA GLU A 139 -16.82 18.02 -25.53
C GLU A 139 -17.42 19.43 -25.36
N ILE A 140 -17.03 20.34 -26.25
CA ILE A 140 -17.44 21.75 -26.20
C ILE A 140 -18.58 21.95 -27.19
N THR A 141 -19.79 22.07 -26.67
CA THR A 141 -21.02 22.36 -27.40
C THR A 141 -21.72 23.55 -26.75
N THR A 142 -22.66 24.19 -27.46
CA THR A 142 -23.46 25.26 -26.86
C THR A 142 -24.19 24.79 -25.60
N GLN A 143 -24.68 23.55 -25.60
CA GLN A 143 -25.37 22.97 -24.44
C GLN A 143 -24.41 22.74 -23.28
N SER A 144 -23.25 22.12 -23.51
CA SER A 144 -22.30 21.86 -22.41
C SER A 144 -21.76 23.16 -21.81
N ILE A 145 -21.50 24.18 -22.64
CA ILE A 145 -21.14 25.53 -22.16
C ILE A 145 -22.24 26.10 -21.29
N ALA A 146 -23.50 26.05 -21.73
CA ALA A 146 -24.64 26.56 -20.96
C ALA A 146 -24.83 25.78 -19.65
N ASP A 147 -24.75 24.46 -19.69
CA ASP A 147 -24.89 23.58 -18.52
C ASP A 147 -23.86 23.92 -17.45
N LEU A 148 -22.61 24.19 -17.83
CA LEU A 148 -21.55 24.49 -16.86
C LEU A 148 -21.52 25.97 -16.45
N SER A 149 -21.71 26.91 -17.39
CA SER A 149 -21.65 28.36 -17.09
C SER A 149 -22.86 28.86 -16.30
N LEU A 150 -23.95 28.09 -16.25
CA LEU A 150 -25.15 28.35 -15.45
C LEU A 150 -25.24 27.43 -14.22
N ASP A 151 -24.26 26.55 -14.00
CA ASP A 151 -24.19 25.70 -12.81
C ASP A 151 -23.75 26.53 -11.60
N ASP A 152 -24.61 26.62 -10.58
CA ASP A 152 -24.36 27.42 -9.39
C ASP A 152 -23.06 27.00 -8.67
N GLU A 153 -22.70 25.71 -8.71
CA GLU A 153 -21.48 25.18 -8.08
C GLU A 153 -20.22 25.60 -8.86
N PHE A 154 -20.26 25.56 -10.19
CA PHE A 154 -19.20 26.09 -11.04
C PHE A 154 -19.04 27.59 -10.86
N ILE A 155 -20.14 28.34 -10.84
CA ILE A 155 -20.14 29.79 -10.62
C ILE A 155 -19.51 30.12 -9.27
N ASP A 156 -19.87 29.41 -8.20
CA ASP A 156 -19.31 29.64 -6.86
C ASP A 156 -17.80 29.39 -6.84
N ILE A 157 -17.32 28.28 -7.43
CA ILE A 157 -15.89 27.98 -7.48
C ILE A 157 -15.10 28.98 -8.34
N VAL A 158 -15.63 29.37 -9.50
CA VAL A 158 -15.03 30.39 -10.36
C VAL A 158 -14.95 31.73 -9.63
N SER A 159 -16.00 32.10 -8.91
CA SER A 159 -16.06 33.36 -8.15
C SER A 159 -15.09 33.36 -6.97
N LYS A 160 -14.97 32.23 -6.27
CA LYS A 160 -14.10 32.06 -5.10
C LYS A 160 -12.62 31.91 -5.46
N TYR A 161 -12.31 31.36 -6.63
CA TYR A 161 -10.94 31.02 -7.05
C TYR A 161 -10.65 31.42 -8.52
N PRO A 162 -10.75 32.70 -8.91
CA PRO A 162 -10.73 33.13 -10.31
C PRO A 162 -9.44 32.80 -11.08
N SER A 163 -8.30 32.63 -10.40
CA SER A 163 -7.01 32.28 -11.03
C SER A 163 -6.67 30.79 -11.00
N ASP A 164 -7.48 29.96 -10.32
CA ASP A 164 -7.19 28.54 -10.07
C ASP A 164 -8.46 27.67 -10.12
N TYR A 165 -9.54 28.21 -10.68
CA TYR A 165 -10.87 27.59 -10.68
C TYR A 165 -10.86 26.24 -11.39
N VAL A 166 -10.04 26.06 -12.43
CA VAL A 166 -9.97 24.78 -13.15
C VAL A 166 -9.54 23.67 -12.19
N ARG A 167 -8.43 23.86 -11.48
CA ARG A 167 -7.93 22.89 -10.51
C ARG A 167 -8.92 22.71 -9.36
N ARG A 168 -9.45 23.80 -8.82
CA ARG A 168 -10.39 23.77 -7.67
C ARG A 168 -11.70 23.08 -8.01
N TYR A 169 -12.24 23.31 -9.20
CA TYR A 169 -13.47 22.67 -9.65
C TYR A 169 -13.24 21.18 -9.95
N THR A 170 -12.08 20.78 -10.47
CA THR A 170 -11.70 19.37 -10.61
C THR A 170 -11.58 18.67 -9.24
N GLU A 171 -10.90 19.30 -8.27
CA GLU A 171 -10.77 18.77 -6.90
C GLU A 171 -12.14 18.64 -6.20
N TYR A 172 -13.00 19.63 -6.39
CA TYR A 172 -14.38 19.62 -5.89
C TYR A 172 -15.21 18.49 -6.51
N ASN A 173 -15.19 18.32 -7.83
CA ASN A 173 -15.92 17.25 -8.50
C ASN A 173 -15.45 15.86 -8.05
N ALA A 174 -14.14 15.67 -7.88
CA ALA A 174 -13.58 14.44 -7.34
C ALA A 174 -14.05 14.19 -5.89
N ALA A 175 -14.13 15.25 -5.07
CA ALA A 175 -14.65 15.16 -3.70
C ALA A 175 -16.14 14.79 -3.69
N LYS A 176 -16.93 15.40 -4.58
CA LYS A 176 -18.36 15.12 -4.75
C LYS A 176 -18.60 13.67 -5.18
N GLU A 177 -17.88 13.17 -6.18
CA GLU A 177 -17.94 11.78 -6.62
C GLU A 177 -17.56 10.79 -5.49
N ALA A 178 -16.50 11.10 -4.75
CA ALA A 178 -16.04 10.27 -3.64
C ALA A 178 -17.07 10.20 -2.49
N LEU A 179 -17.68 11.33 -2.15
CA LEU A 179 -18.75 11.38 -1.16
C LEU A 179 -20.01 10.65 -1.64
N GLN A 180 -20.42 10.83 -2.90
CA GLN A 180 -21.54 10.08 -3.47
C GLN A 180 -21.29 8.57 -3.40
N THR A 181 -20.11 8.12 -3.80
CA THR A 181 -19.72 6.72 -3.73
C THR A 181 -19.72 6.21 -2.29
N TYR A 182 -19.19 7.01 -1.37
CA TYR A 182 -19.14 6.68 0.06
C TYR A 182 -20.55 6.53 0.65
N TYR A 183 -21.41 7.54 0.53
CA TYR A 183 -22.74 7.54 1.14
C TYR A 183 -23.67 6.51 0.50
N ARG A 184 -23.61 6.30 -0.82
CA ARG A 184 -24.31 5.17 -1.47
C ARG A 184 -23.82 3.83 -0.91
N GLY A 185 -22.51 3.69 -0.73
CA GLY A 185 -21.92 2.51 -0.10
C GLY A 185 -22.42 2.26 1.33
N LEU A 186 -22.63 3.33 2.12
CA LEU A 186 -23.21 3.21 3.47
C LEU A 186 -24.68 2.77 3.43
N MET A 187 -25.47 3.21 2.45
CA MET A 187 -26.87 2.78 2.32
C MET A 187 -26.99 1.29 2.04
N GLU A 188 -26.06 0.74 1.28
CA GLU A 188 -25.99 -0.69 0.93
C GLU A 188 -25.33 -1.55 2.02
N ASP A 189 -24.74 -0.92 3.04
CA ASP A 189 -24.02 -1.60 4.12
C ASP A 189 -24.99 -2.20 5.14
N GLN A 190 -24.98 -3.53 5.23
CA GLN A 190 -25.86 -4.30 6.13
C GLN A 190 -25.41 -4.22 7.59
N SER A 191 -24.18 -3.80 7.85
CA SER A 191 -23.63 -3.70 9.20
C SER A 191 -23.95 -2.39 9.92
N LEU A 192 -24.51 -1.40 9.20
CA LEU A 192 -24.90 -0.10 9.74
C LEU A 192 -26.34 -0.09 10.25
N SER A 193 -26.59 0.72 11.28
CA SER A 193 -27.93 0.95 11.81
C SER A 193 -28.80 1.70 10.81
N GLU A 194 -30.12 1.57 10.93
CA GLU A 194 -31.06 2.33 10.10
C GLU A 194 -30.90 3.85 10.29
N GLU A 195 -30.47 4.31 11.46
CA GLU A 195 -30.14 5.71 11.72
C GLU A 195 -28.91 6.16 10.92
N GLN A 196 -27.88 5.33 10.83
CA GLN A 196 -26.66 5.61 10.04
C GLN A 196 -26.96 5.60 8.53
N LYS A 197 -27.82 4.70 8.07
CA LYS A 197 -28.28 4.68 6.66
C LYS A 197 -29.12 5.91 6.33
N LYS A 198 -30.03 6.30 7.22
CA LYS A 198 -30.84 7.51 7.07
C LYS A 198 -29.96 8.75 6.98
N HIS A 199 -28.95 8.86 7.85
CA HIS A 199 -27.96 9.92 7.77
C HIS A 199 -27.22 9.95 6.42
N ALA A 200 -26.84 8.78 5.88
CA ALA A 200 -26.22 8.70 4.56
C ALA A 200 -27.15 9.17 3.43
N ILE A 201 -28.46 8.89 3.51
CA ILE A 201 -29.47 9.40 2.57
C ILE A 201 -29.54 10.93 2.65
N ASP A 202 -29.61 11.49 3.86
CA ASP A 202 -29.68 12.95 4.06
C ASP A 202 -28.42 13.64 3.48
N MET A 203 -27.26 13.01 3.61
CA MET A 203 -25.98 13.47 3.07
C MET A 203 -25.85 13.37 1.55
N LEU A 204 -26.72 12.61 0.88
CA LEU A 204 -26.80 12.55 -0.58
C LEU A 204 -27.71 13.64 -1.17
N SER A 205 -28.39 14.43 -0.34
CA SER A 205 -29.10 15.61 -0.83
C SER A 205 -28.12 16.60 -1.45
N ASP A 206 -28.49 17.22 -2.57
CA ASP A 206 -27.57 18.05 -3.37
C ASP A 206 -26.89 19.17 -2.54
N ARG A 207 -27.62 19.77 -1.60
CA ARG A 207 -27.08 20.83 -0.73
C ARG A 207 -26.02 20.30 0.24
N GLU A 208 -26.36 19.27 1.02
CA GLU A 208 -25.43 18.70 2.01
C GLU A 208 -24.21 18.08 1.33
N LEU A 209 -24.42 17.41 0.20
CA LEU A 209 -23.36 16.82 -0.59
C LEU A 209 -22.38 17.90 -1.08
N SER A 210 -22.88 19.01 -1.60
CA SER A 210 -22.05 20.09 -2.16
C SER A 210 -21.29 20.86 -1.07
N GLU A 211 -21.91 21.10 0.09
CA GLU A 211 -21.21 21.67 1.25
C GLU A 211 -20.09 20.77 1.76
N ASN A 212 -20.34 19.46 1.85
CA ASN A 212 -19.31 18.50 2.29
C ASN A 212 -18.23 18.27 1.23
N ALA A 213 -18.56 18.31 -0.06
CA ALA A 213 -17.60 18.23 -1.15
C ALA A 213 -16.65 19.44 -1.13
N SER A 214 -17.17 20.64 -0.87
CA SER A 214 -16.37 21.85 -0.70
C SER A 214 -15.38 21.73 0.47
N LYS A 215 -15.85 21.25 1.62
CA LYS A 215 -14.98 21.01 2.80
C LYS A 215 -13.93 19.92 2.52
N LEU A 216 -14.31 18.86 1.81
CA LEU A 216 -13.43 17.74 1.51
C LEU A 216 -12.36 18.12 0.46
N ALA A 217 -12.70 18.93 -0.53
CA ALA A 217 -11.76 19.46 -1.52
C ALA A 217 -10.72 20.42 -0.91
N GLU A 218 -11.02 21.01 0.26
CA GLU A 218 -10.07 21.81 1.04
C GLU A 218 -9.24 20.95 2.01
N ASN A 219 -9.54 19.65 2.17
CA ASN A 219 -8.85 18.77 3.10
C ASN A 219 -7.47 18.33 2.56
N PRO A 220 -6.36 18.63 3.26
CA PRO A 220 -5.01 18.29 2.79
C PRO A 220 -4.78 16.78 2.59
N GLU A 221 -5.39 15.93 3.42
CA GLU A 221 -5.26 14.48 3.32
C GLU A 221 -6.02 13.93 2.12
N PHE A 222 -7.21 14.46 1.84
CA PHE A 222 -7.96 14.12 0.62
C PHE A 222 -7.16 14.46 -0.63
N LEU A 223 -6.63 15.70 -0.70
CA LEU A 223 -5.83 16.16 -1.83
C LEU A 223 -4.54 15.35 -2.01
N LYS A 224 -3.92 14.92 -0.90
CA LYS A 224 -2.76 14.02 -0.93
C LYS A 224 -3.13 12.66 -1.54
N VAL A 225 -4.17 12.01 -1.03
CA VAL A 225 -4.60 10.68 -1.52
C VAL A 225 -5.04 10.76 -2.99
N TYR A 226 -5.74 11.84 -3.38
CA TYR A 226 -6.14 12.11 -4.77
C TYR A 226 -4.93 12.21 -5.71
N LYS A 227 -3.93 13.00 -5.34
CA LYS A 227 -2.69 13.15 -6.13
C LYS A 227 -1.85 11.88 -6.19
N GLU A 228 -1.78 11.12 -5.10
CA GLU A 228 -0.96 9.90 -5.01
C GLU A 228 -1.59 8.69 -5.73
N ASN A 229 -2.91 8.62 -5.83
CA ASN A 229 -3.61 7.44 -6.35
C ASN A 229 -4.25 7.63 -7.73
N GLY A 230 -4.38 8.86 -8.22
CA GLY A 230 -4.94 9.15 -9.55
C GLY A 230 -6.29 8.46 -9.76
N SER A 231 -6.40 7.62 -10.79
CA SER A 231 -7.65 6.89 -11.10
C SER A 231 -8.06 5.85 -10.05
N LEU A 232 -7.16 5.42 -9.16
CA LEU A 232 -7.47 4.48 -8.06
C LEU A 232 -7.94 5.19 -6.79
N PHE A 233 -8.00 6.52 -6.82
CA PHE A 233 -8.42 7.34 -5.69
C PHE A 233 -9.76 6.91 -5.07
N PRO A 234 -10.85 6.66 -5.82
CA PRO A 234 -12.13 6.30 -5.23
C PRO A 234 -12.06 5.02 -4.37
N VAL A 235 -11.29 4.04 -4.80
CA VAL A 235 -11.09 2.77 -4.08
C VAL A 235 -10.26 2.99 -2.82
N ALA A 236 -9.19 3.77 -2.90
CA ALA A 236 -8.34 4.09 -1.74
C ALA A 236 -9.13 4.88 -0.68
N TRP A 237 -9.91 5.87 -1.13
CA TRP A 237 -10.76 6.67 -0.26
C TRP A 237 -11.87 5.85 0.40
N ALA A 238 -12.56 4.99 -0.36
CA ALA A 238 -13.60 4.11 0.17
C ALA A 238 -13.06 3.17 1.27
N ARG A 239 -11.86 2.60 1.09
CA ARG A 239 -11.20 1.77 2.12
C ARG A 239 -10.84 2.57 3.37
N ARG A 240 -10.34 3.80 3.19
CA ARG A 240 -10.06 4.72 4.31
C ARG A 240 -11.32 5.03 5.10
N ALA A 241 -12.40 5.37 4.41
CA ALA A 241 -13.67 5.73 5.04
C ALA A 241 -14.34 4.53 5.75
N LYS A 242 -14.21 3.31 5.20
CA LYS A 242 -14.65 2.07 5.87
C LYS A 242 -13.81 1.73 7.11
N ALA A 243 -12.50 1.97 7.05
CA ALA A 243 -11.64 1.82 8.23
C ALA A 243 -12.03 2.81 9.34
N GLU A 244 -12.25 4.09 8.99
CA GLU A 244 -12.71 5.11 9.93
C GLU A 244 -14.07 4.76 10.54
N ALA A 245 -15.04 4.34 9.73
CA ALA A 245 -16.37 3.94 10.19
C ALA A 245 -16.30 2.76 11.18
N TYR A 246 -15.56 1.70 10.83
CA TYR A 246 -15.37 0.55 11.71
C TYR A 246 -14.70 0.93 13.04
N LEU A 247 -13.60 1.69 12.98
CA LEU A 247 -12.87 2.10 14.19
C LEU A 247 -13.71 3.01 15.07
N THR A 248 -14.49 3.93 14.47
CA THR A 248 -15.41 4.80 15.21
C THR A 248 -16.46 3.99 15.95
N GLN A 249 -17.06 3.00 15.29
CA GLN A 249 -18.03 2.09 15.92
C GLN A 249 -17.41 1.26 17.04
N LYS A 250 -16.19 0.74 16.83
CA LYS A 250 -15.49 -0.12 17.80
C LYS A 250 -14.99 0.64 19.03
N ASN A 251 -14.42 1.83 18.82
CA ASN A 251 -13.77 2.61 19.88
C ASN A 251 -14.74 3.57 20.58
N GLY A 252 -15.93 3.79 20.04
CA GLY A 252 -16.92 4.75 20.54
C GLY A 252 -16.46 6.22 20.47
N THR A 253 -15.31 6.48 19.86
CA THR A 253 -14.67 7.80 19.72
C THR A 253 -14.05 7.91 18.33
N LYS A 254 -13.79 9.15 17.89
CA LYS A 254 -13.20 9.39 16.57
C LYS A 254 -11.76 8.85 16.51
N PRO A 255 -11.43 7.94 15.58
CA PRO A 255 -10.10 7.37 15.47
C PRO A 255 -9.08 8.39 14.96
N THR A 256 -7.81 8.17 15.29
CA THR A 256 -6.69 8.97 14.80
C THR A 256 -6.38 8.68 13.33
N ALA A 257 -5.73 9.63 12.65
CA ALA A 257 -5.33 9.46 11.25
C ALA A 257 -4.40 8.24 11.04
N GLU A 258 -3.54 7.94 12.02
CA GLU A 258 -2.62 6.81 11.95
C GLU A 258 -3.35 5.47 12.09
N GLU A 259 -4.33 5.36 13.00
CA GLU A 259 -5.15 4.15 13.14
C GLU A 259 -5.96 3.87 11.88
N ILE A 260 -6.55 4.90 11.28
CA ILE A 260 -7.28 4.80 10.01
C ILE A 260 -6.34 4.32 8.91
N LYS A 261 -5.14 4.90 8.83
CA LYS A 261 -4.13 4.52 7.84
C LYS A 261 -3.69 3.07 8.01
N GLU A 262 -3.33 2.67 9.24
CA GLU A 262 -2.87 1.31 9.53
C GLU A 262 -3.90 0.25 9.12
N LEU A 263 -5.18 0.46 9.47
CA LEU A 263 -6.24 -0.48 9.12
C LEU A 263 -6.59 -0.42 7.63
N SER A 264 -6.73 0.77 7.04
CA SER A 264 -7.08 0.91 5.63
C SER A 264 -5.98 0.40 4.69
N GLU A 265 -4.72 0.42 5.13
CA GLU A 265 -3.59 -0.12 4.39
C GLU A 265 -3.37 -1.62 4.62
N ASN A 266 -3.95 -2.20 5.67
CA ASN A 266 -3.84 -3.61 6.02
C ASN A 266 -4.34 -4.50 4.87
N LYS A 267 -3.48 -5.41 4.41
CA LYS A 267 -3.77 -6.30 3.27
C LYS A 267 -5.00 -7.18 3.48
N VAL A 268 -5.20 -7.68 4.70
CA VAL A 268 -6.33 -8.56 5.03
C VAL A 268 -7.62 -7.76 5.12
N PHE A 269 -7.56 -6.58 5.73
CA PHE A 269 -8.71 -5.67 5.77
C PHE A 269 -9.15 -5.26 4.36
N LYS A 270 -8.21 -4.85 3.49
CA LYS A 270 -8.47 -4.56 2.07
C LYS A 270 -9.18 -5.72 1.38
N MET A 271 -8.66 -6.94 1.52
CA MET A 271 -9.26 -8.13 0.91
C MET A 271 -10.69 -8.40 1.42
N ILE A 272 -10.94 -8.21 2.72
CA ILE A 272 -12.28 -8.40 3.31
C ILE A 272 -13.25 -7.34 2.80
N VAL A 273 -12.82 -6.07 2.78
CA VAL A 273 -13.60 -4.94 2.25
C VAL A 273 -13.92 -5.13 0.78
N ASP A 274 -12.97 -5.57 -0.03
CA ASP A 274 -13.17 -5.75 -1.47
C ASP A 274 -14.13 -6.93 -1.75
N LYS A 275 -14.06 -8.01 -0.97
CA LYS A 275 -14.92 -9.21 -1.15
C LYS A 275 -16.30 -9.08 -0.52
N ASN A 276 -16.41 -8.33 0.58
CA ASN A 276 -17.62 -8.21 1.38
C ASN A 276 -17.93 -6.72 1.62
N PRO A 277 -18.13 -5.90 0.58
CA PRO A 277 -18.18 -4.45 0.71
C PRO A 277 -19.29 -3.96 1.64
N SER A 278 -20.40 -4.69 1.75
CA SER A 278 -21.57 -4.35 2.58
C SER A 278 -21.62 -5.08 3.92
N ASN A 279 -20.66 -5.97 4.23
CA ASN A 279 -20.63 -6.69 5.51
C ASN A 279 -19.19 -6.88 6.02
N TYR A 280 -18.31 -5.93 5.70
CA TYR A 280 -16.89 -6.03 5.98
C TYR A 280 -16.60 -6.00 7.49
N ALA A 281 -17.37 -5.23 8.28
CA ALA A 281 -17.19 -5.11 9.72
C ALA A 281 -17.45 -6.46 10.42
N GLN A 282 -18.62 -7.09 10.18
CA GLN A 282 -18.92 -8.41 10.73
C GLN A 282 -17.90 -9.45 10.27
N LYS A 283 -17.53 -9.45 8.98
CA LYS A 283 -16.53 -10.38 8.44
C LYS A 283 -15.15 -10.17 9.04
N TRP A 284 -14.78 -8.93 9.34
CA TRP A 284 -13.52 -8.59 9.99
C TRP A 284 -13.48 -9.11 11.44
N ASP A 285 -14.59 -9.00 12.18
CA ASP A 285 -14.71 -9.53 13.54
C ASP A 285 -14.84 -11.06 13.57
N GLU A 286 -15.58 -11.67 12.64
CA GLU A 286 -15.63 -13.13 12.46
C GLU A 286 -14.24 -13.71 12.16
N ASN A 287 -13.47 -13.02 11.31
CA ASN A 287 -12.10 -13.42 11.01
C ASN A 287 -11.17 -13.25 12.21
N GLU A 288 -11.41 -12.30 13.12
CA GLU A 288 -10.65 -12.19 14.37
C GLU A 288 -10.78 -13.44 15.22
N LYS A 289 -12.02 -13.88 15.49
CA LYS A 289 -12.29 -15.09 16.27
C LYS A 289 -11.70 -16.34 15.62
N LYS A 290 -11.93 -16.51 14.31
CA LYS A 290 -11.33 -17.63 13.55
C LYS A 290 -9.80 -17.59 13.56
N ALA A 291 -9.21 -16.39 13.50
CA ALA A 291 -7.76 -16.24 13.56
C ALA A 291 -7.18 -16.62 14.93
N GLU A 292 -7.89 -16.33 16.01
CA GLU A 292 -7.51 -16.77 17.36
C GLU A 292 -7.58 -18.30 17.48
N GLU A 293 -8.68 -18.91 17.03
CA GLU A 293 -8.85 -20.37 16.99
C GLU A 293 -7.75 -21.05 16.17
N LEU A 294 -7.47 -20.52 14.97
CA LEU A 294 -6.38 -21.00 14.12
C LEU A 294 -5.02 -20.79 14.78
N GLY A 295 -4.81 -19.68 15.46
CA GLY A 295 -3.58 -19.39 16.19
C GLY A 295 -3.28 -20.43 17.27
N GLU A 296 -4.30 -20.84 18.04
CA GLU A 296 -4.15 -21.90 19.05
C GLU A 296 -4.04 -23.30 18.42
N LYS A 297 -4.77 -23.57 17.33
CA LYS A 297 -4.62 -24.81 16.56
C LYS A 297 -3.19 -24.97 16.06
N TYR A 298 -2.65 -23.95 15.38
CA TYR A 298 -1.30 -23.97 14.82
C TYR A 298 -0.22 -24.01 15.91
N LYS A 299 -0.47 -23.41 17.07
CA LYS A 299 0.42 -23.54 18.22
C LYS A 299 0.50 -24.99 18.70
N LYS A 300 -0.64 -25.66 18.90
CA LYS A 300 -0.67 -27.08 19.29
C LYS A 300 -0.04 -27.98 18.23
N GLU A 301 -0.28 -27.70 16.96
CA GLU A 301 0.32 -28.42 15.84
C GLU A 301 1.85 -28.26 15.84
N LEU A 302 2.36 -27.05 16.06
CA LEU A 302 3.80 -26.79 16.18
C LEU A 302 4.41 -27.53 17.38
N GLU A 303 3.75 -27.45 18.53
CA GLU A 303 4.18 -28.16 19.74
C GLU A 303 4.24 -29.66 19.49
N ASN A 304 3.23 -30.25 18.84
CA ASN A 304 3.21 -31.67 18.48
C ASN A 304 4.32 -32.06 17.50
N MET A 305 4.53 -31.27 16.44
CA MET A 305 5.54 -31.54 15.41
C MET A 305 6.98 -31.36 15.91
N THR A 306 7.19 -30.58 16.97
CA THR A 306 8.53 -30.33 17.53
C THR A 306 8.76 -31.04 18.86
N TYR A 307 7.74 -31.72 19.39
CA TYR A 307 7.79 -32.42 20.67
C TYR A 307 8.85 -33.52 20.64
N GLY A 308 9.83 -33.43 21.55
CA GLY A 308 10.91 -34.41 21.66
C GLY A 308 11.96 -34.33 20.54
N LEU A 309 11.91 -33.34 19.65
CA LEU A 309 12.90 -33.19 18.57
C LEU A 309 14.33 -32.98 19.11
N ALA A 310 14.48 -32.24 20.21
CA ALA A 310 15.78 -31.94 20.82
C ALA A 310 16.48 -33.17 21.38
N ASP A 311 15.71 -34.12 21.92
CA ASP A 311 16.19 -35.28 22.66
C ASP A 311 16.13 -36.57 21.83
N TYR A 312 15.91 -36.46 20.52
CA TYR A 312 15.71 -37.62 19.67
C TYR A 312 17.05 -38.29 19.31
N ASP A 313 17.31 -39.49 19.84
CA ASP A 313 18.59 -40.22 19.72
C ASP A 313 19.08 -40.40 18.28
N SER A 314 18.18 -40.51 17.31
CA SER A 314 18.53 -40.67 15.89
C SER A 314 18.68 -39.36 15.11
N GLY A 315 18.63 -38.21 15.81
CA GLY A 315 18.70 -36.87 15.25
C GLY A 315 17.50 -36.49 14.38
N LEU A 316 17.56 -35.29 13.77
CA LEU A 316 16.46 -34.70 12.98
C LEU A 316 15.93 -35.62 11.88
N LEU A 317 16.80 -36.30 11.13
CA LEU A 317 16.36 -37.19 10.05
C LEU A 317 15.61 -38.43 10.58
N GLY A 318 16.05 -38.98 11.71
CA GLY A 318 15.32 -40.06 12.37
C GLY A 318 13.96 -39.60 12.88
N TYR A 319 13.90 -38.39 13.44
CA TYR A 319 12.67 -37.79 13.93
C TYR A 319 11.65 -37.61 12.80
N VAL A 320 12.06 -36.96 11.70
CA VAL A 320 11.20 -36.71 10.53
C VAL A 320 10.70 -38.02 9.90
N PHE A 321 11.54 -39.06 9.87
CA PHE A 321 11.10 -40.37 9.39
C PHE A 321 10.03 -41.01 10.27
N ASN A 322 10.10 -40.83 11.58
CA ASN A 322 9.13 -41.37 12.52
C ASN A 322 7.84 -40.54 12.61
N ASP A 323 7.92 -39.25 12.30
CA ASP A 323 6.76 -38.35 12.20
C ASP A 323 5.98 -38.54 10.88
N TYR A 324 6.62 -39.11 9.86
CA TYR A 324 5.98 -39.41 8.58
C TYR A 324 4.91 -40.50 8.71
N ASP A 325 3.68 -40.13 8.36
CA ASP A 325 2.54 -41.02 8.27
C ASP A 325 2.04 -41.11 6.81
N PRO A 326 2.25 -42.25 6.11
CA PRO A 326 1.87 -42.40 4.71
C PRO A 326 0.35 -42.39 4.49
N ASP A 327 -0.45 -42.69 5.52
CA ASP A 327 -1.91 -42.72 5.38
C ASP A 327 -2.51 -41.30 5.42
N SER A 328 -1.91 -40.40 6.19
CA SER A 328 -2.37 -39.00 6.30
C SER A 328 -1.65 -38.03 5.38
N SER A 329 -0.39 -38.28 5.01
CA SER A 329 0.41 -37.40 4.14
C SER A 329 1.30 -38.20 3.19
N PRO A 330 0.72 -38.84 2.14
CA PRO A 330 1.48 -39.71 1.25
C PRO A 330 2.52 -38.94 0.44
N ASN A 331 3.72 -39.51 0.35
CA ASN A 331 4.82 -39.01 -0.46
C ASN A 331 5.31 -40.12 -1.41
N PRO A 332 4.75 -40.22 -2.64
CA PRO A 332 5.02 -41.33 -3.56
C PRO A 332 6.51 -41.49 -3.91
N LYS A 333 7.26 -40.39 -4.00
CA LYS A 333 8.70 -40.44 -4.31
C LYS A 333 9.49 -41.05 -3.15
N PHE A 334 9.17 -40.64 -1.93
CA PHE A 334 9.77 -41.23 -0.73
C PHE A 334 9.45 -42.73 -0.62
N GLU A 335 8.19 -43.10 -0.86
CA GLU A 335 7.74 -44.49 -0.78
C GLU A 335 8.40 -45.39 -1.83
N GLU A 336 8.56 -44.90 -3.06
CA GLU A 336 9.27 -45.62 -4.12
C GLU A 336 10.73 -45.89 -3.73
N GLU A 337 11.44 -44.87 -3.24
CA GLU A 337 12.82 -45.00 -2.76
C GLU A 337 12.91 -45.97 -1.57
N MET A 338 11.99 -45.88 -0.61
CA MET A 338 11.94 -46.81 0.52
C MET A 338 11.62 -48.25 0.10
N LYS A 339 10.82 -48.44 -0.96
CA LYS A 339 10.55 -49.76 -1.54
C LYS A 339 11.81 -50.38 -2.12
N LYS A 340 12.63 -49.60 -2.85
CA LYS A 340 13.96 -50.04 -3.34
C LYS A 340 14.88 -50.41 -2.17
N LEU A 341 14.92 -49.57 -1.14
CA LEU A 341 15.73 -49.80 0.06
C LEU A 341 15.27 -51.03 0.88
N LYS A 342 13.98 -51.38 0.85
CA LYS A 342 13.45 -52.58 1.52
C LYS A 342 14.05 -53.87 0.96
N ALA A 343 14.31 -53.94 -0.35
CA ALA A 343 14.98 -55.07 -0.98
C ALA A 343 16.43 -55.20 -0.49
N ILE A 344 17.16 -54.08 -0.42
CA ILE A 344 18.54 -54.04 0.10
C ILE A 344 18.57 -54.44 1.59
N LYS A 345 17.61 -53.96 2.39
CA LYS A 345 17.49 -54.37 3.80
C LYS A 345 17.26 -55.87 3.94
N LYS A 346 16.43 -56.46 3.08
CA LYS A 346 16.17 -57.91 3.07
C LYS A 346 17.43 -58.69 2.67
N ALA A 347 18.16 -58.24 1.65
CA ALA A 347 19.44 -58.84 1.23
C ALA A 347 20.48 -58.77 2.35
N ASN A 348 20.65 -57.61 2.99
CA ASN A 348 21.57 -57.45 4.14
C ASN A 348 21.18 -58.34 5.33
N LYS A 349 19.88 -58.54 5.58
CA LYS A 349 19.41 -59.46 6.63
C LYS A 349 19.75 -60.90 6.29
N ALA A 350 19.48 -61.35 5.06
CA ALA A 350 19.81 -62.70 4.61
C ALA A 350 21.32 -62.97 4.66
N GLU A 351 22.13 -62.00 4.21
CA GLU A 351 23.59 -62.10 4.24
C GLU A 351 24.14 -62.14 5.67
N LYS A 352 23.53 -61.39 6.60
CA LYS A 352 23.87 -61.48 8.03
C LYS A 352 23.64 -62.88 8.59
N TYR A 353 22.53 -63.54 8.24
CA TYR A 353 22.27 -64.92 8.66
C TYR A 353 23.26 -65.90 8.04
N ARG A 354 23.54 -65.77 6.74
CA ARG A 354 24.54 -66.60 6.05
C ARG A 354 25.92 -66.52 6.72
N ILE A 355 26.38 -65.31 7.06
CA ILE A 355 27.66 -65.10 7.74
C ILE A 355 27.64 -65.67 9.16
N PHE A 356 26.50 -65.58 9.86
CA PHE A 356 26.35 -66.16 11.19
C PHE A 356 26.44 -67.70 11.16
N GLU A 357 25.66 -68.36 10.29
CA GLU A 357 25.70 -69.82 10.12
C GLU A 357 27.09 -70.30 9.67
N ALA A 358 27.70 -69.60 8.71
CA ALA A 358 29.03 -69.94 8.24
C ALA A 358 30.11 -69.75 9.33
N ARG A 359 29.90 -68.86 10.31
CA ARG A 359 30.77 -68.74 11.49
C ARG A 359 30.60 -69.90 12.46
N GLU A 360 29.39 -70.40 12.67
CA GLU A 360 29.18 -71.61 13.48
C GLU A 360 29.85 -72.83 12.83
N ASN A 361 29.69 -72.99 11.52
CA ASN A 361 30.30 -74.10 10.77
C ASN A 361 31.84 -74.03 10.66
N LEU A 362 32.48 -72.91 11.03
CA LEU A 362 33.95 -72.83 11.08
C LEU A 362 34.54 -73.76 12.15
N GLU A 363 33.77 -74.12 13.17
CA GLU A 363 34.22 -75.03 14.23
C GLU A 363 34.28 -76.50 13.77
N ASP A 364 33.50 -76.85 12.74
CA ASP A 364 33.40 -78.21 12.20
C ASP A 364 34.47 -78.53 11.13
N ILE A 365 35.29 -77.55 10.74
CA ILE A 365 36.38 -77.75 9.75
C ILE A 365 37.64 -78.26 10.47
N GLU A 366 37.98 -79.54 10.24
CA GLU A 366 39.14 -80.20 10.87
C GLU A 366 40.50 -79.78 10.27
N ASP A 367 40.57 -79.43 8.97
CA ASP A 367 41.81 -78.99 8.33
C ASP A 367 42.14 -77.51 8.68
N PRO A 368 43.28 -77.24 9.37
CA PRO A 368 43.68 -75.89 9.75
C PRO A 368 43.84 -74.93 8.56
N ALA A 369 44.33 -75.42 7.41
CA ALA A 369 44.58 -74.58 6.24
C ALA A 369 43.28 -74.20 5.52
N GLU A 370 42.30 -75.11 5.51
CA GLU A 370 40.97 -74.86 4.95
C GLU A 370 40.16 -73.93 5.86
N ARG A 371 40.24 -74.14 7.19
CA ARG A 371 39.62 -73.27 8.19
C ARG A 371 40.11 -71.83 8.09
N GLN A 372 41.42 -71.62 7.95
CA GLN A 372 42.01 -70.29 7.82
C GLN A 372 41.54 -69.55 6.55
N LYS A 373 41.43 -70.26 5.41
CA LYS A 373 40.90 -69.68 4.16
C LYS A 373 39.41 -69.32 4.27
N ALA A 374 38.62 -70.18 4.91
CA ALA A 374 37.19 -69.93 5.13
C ALA A 374 36.97 -68.72 6.06
N GLU A 375 37.79 -68.58 7.10
CA GLU A 375 37.75 -67.44 8.03
C GLU A 375 38.13 -66.12 7.34
N GLU A 376 39.17 -66.10 6.49
CA GLU A 376 39.53 -64.92 5.70
C GLU A 376 38.40 -64.47 4.77
N GLN A 377 37.71 -65.42 4.13
CA GLN A 377 36.58 -65.10 3.27
C GLN A 377 35.38 -64.56 4.08
N LEU A 378 35.08 -65.14 5.23
CA LEU A 378 34.02 -64.66 6.11
C LEU A 378 34.26 -63.25 6.63
N ASN A 379 35.52 -62.91 6.94
CA ASN A 379 35.88 -61.55 7.33
C ASN A 379 35.69 -60.56 6.17
N LYS A 380 36.03 -60.92 4.92
CA LYS A 380 35.75 -60.10 3.73
C LYS A 380 34.25 -59.89 3.51
N ASP A 381 33.45 -60.94 3.69
CA ASP A 381 32.00 -60.89 3.55
C ASP A 381 31.37 -60.04 4.66
N ALA A 382 31.87 -60.13 5.90
CA ALA A 382 31.45 -59.29 7.02
C ALA A 382 31.76 -57.81 6.77
N ASP A 383 32.95 -57.48 6.26
CA ASP A 383 33.31 -56.11 5.87
C ASP A 383 32.44 -55.59 4.73
N ALA A 384 32.12 -56.44 3.75
CA ALA A 384 31.22 -56.11 2.65
C ALA A 384 29.80 -55.84 3.16
N LEU A 385 29.30 -56.65 4.10
CA LEU A 385 28.02 -56.44 4.76
C LEU A 385 28.01 -55.14 5.56
N GLU A 386 29.06 -54.82 6.32
CA GLU A 386 29.14 -53.57 7.07
C GLU A 386 29.08 -52.36 6.14
N LYS A 387 29.85 -52.38 5.04
CA LYS A 387 29.78 -51.35 3.98
C LYS A 387 28.38 -51.26 3.38
N SER A 388 27.73 -52.37 3.10
CA SER A 388 26.35 -52.40 2.58
C SER A 388 25.34 -51.83 3.57
N VAL A 389 25.47 -52.14 4.86
CA VAL A 389 24.61 -51.59 5.93
C VAL A 389 24.82 -50.09 6.07
N LYS A 390 26.07 -49.61 5.99
CA LYS A 390 26.40 -48.17 6.01
C LYS A 390 25.82 -47.45 4.78
N ASN A 391 25.95 -48.04 3.60
CA ASN A 391 25.36 -47.51 2.36
C ASN A 391 23.83 -47.46 2.43
N PHE A 392 23.19 -48.50 2.97
CA PHE A 392 21.75 -48.49 3.22
C PHE A 392 21.34 -47.36 4.17
N LYS A 393 22.04 -47.16 5.29
CA LYS A 393 21.76 -46.05 6.23
C LYS A 393 21.91 -44.69 5.56
N ASN A 394 22.96 -44.50 4.76
CA ASN A 394 23.20 -43.26 4.02
C ASN A 394 22.11 -43.01 2.96
N ALA A 395 21.73 -44.04 2.21
CA ALA A 395 20.69 -43.93 1.19
C ALA A 395 19.31 -43.64 1.82
N ARG A 396 18.99 -44.27 2.95
CA ARG A 396 17.79 -43.94 3.73
C ARG A 396 17.78 -42.48 4.17
N ASN A 397 18.90 -42.02 4.74
CA ASN A 397 19.02 -40.63 5.18
C ASN A 397 18.94 -39.64 4.02
N ALA A 398 19.47 -39.99 2.84
CA ALA A 398 19.34 -39.20 1.62
C ALA A 398 17.87 -39.11 1.17
N ALA A 399 17.14 -40.23 1.14
CA ALA A 399 15.72 -40.25 0.79
C ALA A 399 14.87 -39.37 1.73
N ILE A 400 15.10 -39.47 3.05
CA ILE A 400 14.41 -38.62 4.05
C ILE A 400 14.73 -37.15 3.78
N LYS A 401 16.01 -36.83 3.58
CA LYS A 401 16.48 -35.46 3.38
C LYS A 401 15.97 -34.81 2.10
N GLU A 402 15.79 -35.60 1.05
CA GLU A 402 15.34 -35.10 -0.24
C GLU A 402 13.82 -34.98 -0.32
N HIS A 403 13.09 -35.93 0.28
CA HIS A 403 11.65 -36.05 0.06
C HIS A 403 10.81 -35.63 1.26
N LEU A 404 11.24 -35.87 2.50
CA LEU A 404 10.45 -35.57 3.70
C LEU A 404 10.89 -34.29 4.41
N LEU A 405 12.19 -34.11 4.60
CA LEU A 405 12.73 -32.98 5.35
C LEU A 405 12.29 -31.61 4.81
N PRO A 406 12.24 -31.35 3.48
CA PRO A 406 11.84 -30.04 2.99
C PRO A 406 10.40 -29.68 3.35
N GLU A 407 9.49 -30.66 3.30
CA GLU A 407 8.06 -30.48 3.62
C GLU A 407 7.87 -30.26 5.12
N TYR A 408 8.55 -31.05 5.94
CA TYR A 408 8.59 -30.85 7.39
C TYR A 408 9.09 -29.45 7.76
N VAL A 409 10.22 -29.01 7.19
CA VAL A 409 10.78 -27.67 7.44
C VAL A 409 9.82 -26.57 6.97
N ALA A 410 9.19 -26.73 5.81
CA ALA A 410 8.23 -25.75 5.30
C ALA A 410 7.03 -25.60 6.24
N LYS A 411 6.51 -26.71 6.75
CA LYS A 411 5.37 -26.72 7.67
C LYS A 411 5.73 -26.12 9.02
N VAL A 412 6.87 -26.50 9.62
CA VAL A 412 7.34 -25.89 10.88
C VAL A 412 7.57 -24.39 10.72
N ALA A 413 8.19 -23.95 9.62
CA ALA A 413 8.41 -22.52 9.36
C ALA A 413 7.10 -21.75 9.20
N PHE A 414 6.10 -22.32 8.50
CA PHE A 414 4.76 -21.75 8.43
C PHE A 414 4.15 -21.61 9.83
N LEU A 415 4.11 -22.70 10.60
CA LEU A 415 3.52 -22.71 11.93
C LEU A 415 4.22 -21.70 12.87
N GLN A 416 5.55 -21.59 12.81
CA GLN A 416 6.28 -20.59 13.60
C GLN A 416 5.99 -19.16 13.17
N ALA A 417 5.82 -18.89 11.87
CA ALA A 417 5.41 -17.57 11.40
C ALA A 417 4.04 -17.17 11.97
N THR A 418 3.11 -18.13 12.15
CA THR A 418 1.81 -17.87 12.79
C THR A 418 1.91 -17.56 14.29
N GLN A 419 3.04 -17.85 14.94
CA GLN A 419 3.26 -17.59 16.37
C GLN A 419 4.12 -16.34 16.63
N ASN A 420 4.48 -15.60 15.58
CA ASN A 420 5.21 -14.35 15.70
C ASN A 420 4.29 -13.25 16.29
N PRO A 421 4.61 -12.63 17.44
CA PRO A 421 3.75 -11.63 18.07
C PRO A 421 3.40 -10.43 17.17
N ARG A 422 4.28 -10.06 16.23
CA ARG A 422 4.08 -8.91 15.33
C ARG A 422 3.17 -9.24 14.15
N THR A 423 3.15 -10.50 13.70
CA THR A 423 2.47 -10.90 12.45
C THR A 423 1.41 -11.99 12.63
N LYS A 424 1.30 -12.59 13.82
CA LYS A 424 0.36 -13.68 14.16
C LYS A 424 -1.06 -13.35 13.71
N ASN A 425 -1.59 -12.22 14.17
CA ASN A 425 -2.98 -11.86 13.88
C ASN A 425 -3.20 -11.68 12.38
N ASN A 426 -2.28 -11.03 11.65
CA ASN A 426 -2.42 -10.82 10.22
C ASN A 426 -2.33 -12.14 9.43
N ILE A 427 -1.39 -13.03 9.78
CA ILE A 427 -1.24 -14.33 9.12
C ILE A 427 -2.45 -15.21 9.41
N CYS A 428 -2.88 -15.31 10.67
CA CYS A 428 -4.04 -16.12 11.03
C CYS A 428 -5.36 -15.57 10.44
N ARG A 429 -5.55 -14.24 10.38
CA ARG A 429 -6.71 -13.62 9.71
C ARG A 429 -6.68 -13.87 8.20
N LEU A 430 -5.50 -13.88 7.58
CA LEU A 430 -5.35 -14.27 6.18
C LEU A 430 -5.79 -15.73 5.97
N MET A 431 -5.40 -16.64 6.85
CA MET A 431 -5.81 -18.06 6.79
C MET A 431 -7.32 -18.23 7.03
N ALA A 432 -7.89 -17.42 7.93
CA ALA A 432 -9.32 -17.42 8.21
C ALA A 432 -10.18 -16.97 7.02
N THR A 433 -9.61 -16.16 6.12
CA THR A 433 -10.36 -15.61 4.98
C THR A 433 -10.52 -16.60 3.83
N GLU A 434 -9.57 -17.53 3.62
CA GLU A 434 -9.61 -18.50 2.52
C GLU A 434 -8.95 -19.84 2.92
N MET A 435 -9.67 -20.95 2.72
CA MET A 435 -9.21 -22.29 3.10
C MET A 435 -7.93 -22.76 2.38
N GLU A 436 -7.64 -22.24 1.17
CA GLU A 436 -6.47 -22.68 0.39
C GLU A 436 -5.18 -21.91 0.74
N GLN A 437 -5.28 -20.83 1.52
CA GLN A 437 -4.11 -19.97 1.80
C GLN A 437 -3.02 -20.70 2.57
N GLU A 438 -3.38 -21.61 3.49
CA GLU A 438 -2.40 -22.42 4.22
C GLU A 438 -1.56 -23.28 3.27
N LYS A 439 -2.22 -23.96 2.32
CA LYS A 439 -1.54 -24.79 1.32
C LYS A 439 -0.67 -23.94 0.41
N ASN A 440 -1.16 -22.79 -0.04
CA ASN A 440 -0.43 -21.89 -0.93
C ASN A 440 0.80 -21.28 -0.27
N ILE A 441 0.71 -20.84 0.99
CA ILE A 441 1.86 -20.33 1.74
C ILE A 441 2.87 -21.44 2.00
N THR A 442 2.42 -22.62 2.46
CA THR A 442 3.32 -23.75 2.72
C THR A 442 4.03 -24.20 1.44
N ALA A 443 3.32 -24.25 0.30
CA ALA A 443 3.90 -24.55 -1.00
C ALA A 443 4.91 -23.48 -1.46
N SER A 444 4.64 -22.20 -1.18
CA SER A 444 5.56 -21.10 -1.47
C SER A 444 6.86 -21.21 -0.65
N ILE A 445 6.74 -21.50 0.65
CA ILE A 445 7.89 -21.76 1.54
C ILE A 445 8.67 -22.99 1.05
N LEU A 446 7.98 -24.09 0.71
CA LEU A 446 8.59 -25.30 0.17
C LEU A 446 9.35 -25.01 -1.13
N LYS A 447 8.76 -24.25 -2.04
CA LYS A 447 9.42 -23.82 -3.29
C LYS A 447 10.66 -22.99 -2.99
N ASN A 448 10.62 -22.13 -1.96
CA ASN A 448 11.77 -21.34 -1.55
C ASN A 448 12.90 -22.20 -0.96
N ILE A 449 12.58 -23.16 -0.10
CA ILE A 449 13.55 -24.12 0.48
C ILE A 449 14.21 -24.98 -0.61
N LYS A 450 13.44 -25.39 -1.63
CA LYS A 450 13.93 -26.22 -2.74
C LYS A 450 14.81 -25.47 -3.75
N LYS A 451 14.96 -24.14 -3.64
CA LYS A 451 15.84 -23.38 -4.55
C LYS A 451 17.32 -23.74 -4.34
N PRO A 452 18.15 -23.74 -5.40
CA PRO A 452 19.57 -24.06 -5.29
C PRO A 452 20.31 -23.23 -4.23
N GLU A 453 20.04 -21.93 -4.16
CA GLU A 453 20.63 -20.99 -3.20
C GLU A 453 20.28 -21.29 -1.74
N ASN A 454 19.13 -21.92 -1.50
CA ASN A 454 18.64 -22.28 -0.16
C ASN A 454 18.88 -23.75 0.19
N LYS A 455 19.40 -24.55 -0.75
CA LYS A 455 19.68 -25.99 -0.55
C LYS A 455 20.65 -26.24 0.60
N ALA A 456 21.52 -25.27 0.90
CA ALA A 456 22.44 -25.32 2.05
C ALA A 456 21.69 -25.36 3.40
N LEU A 457 20.48 -24.80 3.49
CA LEU A 457 19.67 -24.77 4.71
C LEU A 457 19.38 -26.19 5.23
N LEU A 458 19.05 -27.12 4.34
CA LEU A 458 18.77 -28.52 4.67
C LEU A 458 20.02 -29.30 5.11
N ASN A 459 21.20 -28.72 4.91
CA ASN A 459 22.48 -29.28 5.33
C ASN A 459 23.06 -28.59 6.57
N ASP A 460 22.40 -27.55 7.10
CA ASP A 460 22.93 -26.77 8.20
C ASP A 460 22.96 -27.61 9.49
N LYS A 461 24.12 -27.59 10.18
CA LYS A 461 24.31 -28.30 11.45
C LYS A 461 23.41 -27.75 12.57
N ASN A 462 22.98 -26.49 12.43
CA ASN A 462 22.11 -25.81 13.38
C ASN A 462 20.62 -25.91 13.01
N LEU A 463 20.24 -26.64 11.95
CA LEU A 463 18.85 -26.71 11.49
C LEU A 463 17.89 -27.14 12.61
N THR A 464 18.25 -28.13 13.44
CA THR A 464 17.44 -28.53 14.59
C THR A 464 17.20 -27.38 15.56
N ASN A 465 18.23 -26.60 15.88
CA ASN A 465 18.11 -25.43 16.76
C ASN A 465 17.23 -24.36 16.12
N MET A 466 17.41 -24.09 14.82
CA MET A 466 16.60 -23.14 14.04
C MET A 466 15.11 -23.51 14.04
N LEU A 467 14.80 -24.81 13.96
CA LEU A 467 13.45 -25.34 14.04
C LEU A 467 12.84 -25.23 15.44
N LEU A 468 13.64 -25.21 16.51
CA LEU A 468 13.16 -25.10 17.89
C LEU A 468 13.02 -23.65 18.36
N ASN A 469 13.91 -22.76 17.94
CA ASN A 469 13.97 -21.36 18.39
C ASN A 469 13.21 -20.38 17.48
N GLY A 470 12.75 -20.82 16.31
CA GLY A 470 12.00 -19.99 15.35
C GLY A 470 12.86 -19.27 14.31
N GLU A 471 14.18 -19.41 14.34
CA GLU A 471 15.10 -18.76 13.38
C GLU A 471 14.91 -19.30 11.95
N ILE A 472 14.29 -20.46 11.78
CA ILE A 472 13.97 -21.00 10.46
C ILE A 472 13.03 -20.09 9.66
N VAL A 473 12.21 -19.26 10.33
CA VAL A 473 11.29 -18.33 9.66
C VAL A 473 12.06 -17.35 8.77
N ASP A 474 13.16 -16.79 9.27
CA ASP A 474 13.98 -15.81 8.55
C ASP A 474 14.71 -16.41 7.34
N LYS A 475 14.90 -17.74 7.33
CA LYS A 475 15.64 -18.46 6.29
C LYS A 475 14.71 -19.09 5.26
N ALA A 476 13.55 -19.58 5.69
CA ALA A 476 12.64 -20.34 4.86
C ALA A 476 11.50 -19.48 4.30
N VAL A 477 11.00 -18.50 5.04
CA VAL A 477 9.82 -17.71 4.66
C VAL A 477 10.23 -16.51 3.80
N PRO A 478 9.74 -16.39 2.55
CA PRO A 478 10.08 -15.28 1.68
C PRO A 478 9.66 -13.92 2.27
N GLY A 479 10.56 -12.95 2.26
CA GLY A 479 10.23 -11.55 2.56
C GLY A 479 10.07 -11.19 4.04
N VAL A 480 10.39 -12.09 4.98
CA VAL A 480 10.38 -11.79 6.42
C VAL A 480 11.69 -11.11 6.84
N SER A 481 11.59 -10.00 7.57
CA SER A 481 12.75 -9.31 8.17
C SER A 481 13.19 -10.02 9.45
N LYS A 482 14.51 -10.07 9.71
CA LYS A 482 15.13 -10.82 10.83
C LYS A 482 14.35 -10.69 12.15
N LEU A 483 13.96 -11.83 12.72
CA LEU A 483 13.36 -11.92 14.05
C LEU A 483 14.44 -11.93 15.13
N GLU A 484 14.17 -11.27 16.26
CA GLU A 484 15.01 -11.44 17.45
C GLU A 484 14.75 -12.84 18.06
N PRO A 485 15.79 -13.63 18.35
CA PRO A 485 15.63 -15.00 18.82
C PRO A 485 14.98 -15.02 20.20
N LYS A 486 13.90 -15.82 20.34
CA LYS A 486 13.34 -16.14 21.66
C LYS A 486 14.27 -17.13 22.37
N LYS A 487 14.73 -16.78 23.57
CA LYS A 487 15.36 -17.75 24.49
C LYS A 487 14.30 -18.80 24.87
N ALA A 488 14.48 -20.03 24.41
CA ALA A 488 13.59 -21.13 24.75
C ALA A 488 13.68 -21.43 26.26
N ALA A 489 12.56 -21.28 26.97
CA ALA A 489 12.40 -21.84 28.30
C ALA A 489 12.10 -23.34 28.15
N VAL A 490 13.12 -24.17 28.35
CA VAL A 490 12.99 -25.63 28.35
C VAL A 490 12.22 -26.04 29.61
N ASN A 491 10.90 -26.15 29.50
CA ASN A 491 10.09 -26.70 30.57
C ASN A 491 10.22 -28.23 30.55
N ARG A 492 11.15 -28.74 31.36
CA ARG A 492 11.38 -30.17 31.60
C ARG A 492 10.22 -30.77 32.39
N LYS A 493 9.23 -31.35 31.71
CA LYS A 493 8.46 -32.49 32.25
C LYS A 493 8.04 -33.40 31.11
N GLN A 494 8.48 -34.67 31.18
CA GLN A 494 7.89 -35.75 30.40
C GLN A 494 6.46 -36.01 30.87
N PRO A 495 5.53 -36.19 29.92
CA PRO A 495 4.56 -37.28 30.04
C PRO A 495 4.69 -38.24 28.86
N GLN A 496 4.55 -39.52 29.16
CA GLN A 496 4.49 -40.61 28.20
C GLN A 496 3.36 -40.35 27.18
N LYS A 497 3.71 -40.24 25.90
CA LYS A 497 2.74 -40.44 24.83
C LYS A 497 2.47 -41.94 24.79
N ASN A 498 1.24 -42.35 25.13
CA ASN A 498 0.80 -43.73 24.99
C ASN A 498 0.93 -44.16 23.53
N VAL A 499 2.02 -44.84 23.21
CA VAL A 499 2.07 -45.70 22.03
C VAL A 499 1.17 -46.88 22.38
N GLN A 500 -0.03 -46.92 21.80
CA GLN A 500 -0.76 -48.17 21.69
C GLN A 500 0.15 -49.12 20.91
N ALA A 501 0.76 -50.05 21.64
CA ALA A 501 1.40 -51.21 21.08
C ALA A 501 0.31 -52.06 20.42
N GLY A 502 0.05 -51.79 19.14
CA GLY A 502 -0.59 -52.74 18.24
C GLY A 502 0.38 -53.86 17.90
N GLY A 503 0.64 -54.70 18.90
CA GLY A 503 1.37 -55.96 18.78
C GLY A 503 0.56 -57.04 19.48
N MET A 504 -0.57 -57.42 18.89
CA MET A 504 -1.20 -58.72 19.18
C MET A 504 -0.38 -59.80 18.46
N GLY A 505 -0.10 -60.89 19.17
CA GLY A 505 0.95 -61.83 18.84
C GLY A 505 0.54 -63.00 17.95
N LEU A 506 1.44 -63.99 18.00
CA LEU A 506 1.37 -65.40 17.59
C LEU A 506 2.07 -65.78 16.27
N HIS A 507 3.06 -66.65 16.46
CA HIS A 507 3.89 -67.45 15.54
C HIS A 507 5.19 -66.86 15.01
#